data_AF-A0A7X7JHX1-F1
#
_entry.id   AF-A0A7X7JHX1-F1
#
_cell.length_a   1.000
_cell.length_b   1.000
_cell.length_c   1.000
_cell.angle_alpha   90.00
_cell.angle_beta   90.00
_cell.angle_gamma   90.00
#
_symmetry.space_group_name_H-M   'P 1'
#
loop_
_entity.id
_entity.type
_entity.pdbx_description
1 polymer ?
#
loop_
_entity_poly.entity_id
_entity_poly.type
_entity_poly.pdbx_seq_one_letter_code
_entity_poly.pdbx_strand_id
1 'polypeptide(L)'
;MDGPSGTGKSSVSRRLAQNLGASYLDTGAMYRIATLYVLRKGVDLDDPSAIASVTATLPWSVCTDPAAEEILLDGEDVREEIRGGAVTAAV
;
A
#
# COMPACT_ATOMS: atom_id res chain seq x y z
N MET A 1 9.84 -7.44 7.90
CA MET A 1 11.28 -7.15 7.73
C MET A 1 11.41 -5.64 7.83
N ASP A 2 12.05 -5.13 8.88
CA ASP A 2 11.88 -3.74 9.31
C ASP A 2 13.17 -2.91 9.18
N GLY A 3 13.02 -1.58 9.11
CA GLY A 3 14.14 -0.64 9.00
C GLY A 3 13.77 0.64 8.24
N PRO A 4 14.68 1.63 8.15
CA PRO A 4 14.40 2.95 7.57
C PRO A 4 14.01 2.91 6.10
N SER A 5 13.29 3.92 5.60
CA SER A 5 12.96 4.02 4.17
C SER A 5 14.22 4.05 3.29
N GLY A 6 14.13 3.55 2.05
CA GLY A 6 15.25 3.57 1.09
C GLY A 6 16.36 2.52 1.31
N THR A 7 16.33 1.72 2.38
CA THR A 7 17.37 0.71 2.66
C THR A 7 17.24 -0.60 1.86
N GLY A 8 16.29 -0.68 0.91
CA GLY A 8 16.11 -1.85 0.04
C GLY A 8 15.30 -3.01 0.65
N LYS A 9 14.64 -2.81 1.80
CA LYS A 9 13.86 -3.85 2.50
C LYS A 9 12.87 -4.59 1.62
N SER A 10 12.04 -3.87 0.85
CA SER A 10 11.04 -4.48 -0.02
C SER A 10 11.71 -5.37 -1.08
N SER A 11 12.79 -4.90 -1.70
CA SER A 11 13.57 -5.66 -2.68
C SER A 11 14.20 -6.92 -2.08
N VAL A 12 14.79 -6.83 -0.89
CA VAL A 12 15.40 -7.98 -0.20
C VAL A 12 14.32 -8.97 0.27
N SER A 13 13.23 -8.47 0.84
CA SER A 13 12.11 -9.29 1.32
C SER A 13 11.45 -10.07 0.19
N ARG A 14 11.22 -9.40 -0.96
CA ARG A 14 10.62 -10.04 -2.13
C ARG A 14 11.53 -11.15 -2.68
N ARG A 15 12.83 -10.88 -2.85
CA ARG A 15 13.79 -11.90 -3.30
C ARG A 15 13.89 -13.08 -2.32
N LEU A 16 13.88 -12.80 -1.01
CA LEU A 16 13.88 -13.84 0.01
C LEU A 16 12.62 -14.72 -0.09
N ALA A 17 11.45 -14.11 -0.25
CA ALA A 17 10.19 -14.82 -0.40
C ALA A 17 10.17 -15.72 -1.66
N GLN A 18 10.67 -15.23 -2.80
CA GLN A 18 10.82 -16.03 -4.02
C GLN A 18 11.70 -17.26 -3.79
N ASN A 19 12.86 -17.08 -3.16
CA ASN A 19 13.81 -18.17 -2.93
C ASN A 19 13.30 -19.21 -1.93
N LEU A 20 12.41 -18.82 -1.02
CA LEU A 20 11.84 -19.71 0.01
C LEU A 20 10.48 -20.30 -0.38
N GLY A 21 9.90 -19.90 -1.52
CA GLY A 21 8.52 -20.24 -1.87
C GLY A 21 7.49 -19.69 -0.88
N ALA A 22 7.80 -18.57 -0.24
CA ALA A 22 6.94 -17.92 0.76
C ALA A 22 6.12 -16.79 0.14
N SER A 23 4.99 -16.44 0.76
CA SER A 23 4.25 -15.23 0.40
C SER A 23 5.00 -13.96 0.81
N TYR A 24 4.78 -12.88 0.07
CA TYR A 24 5.32 -11.55 0.34
C TYR A 24 4.18 -10.55 0.52
N LEU A 25 4.20 -9.78 1.60
CA LEU A 25 3.21 -8.73 1.86
C LEU A 25 3.92 -7.38 1.99
N ASP A 26 3.58 -6.44 1.10
CA ASP A 26 4.07 -5.06 1.17
C ASP A 26 3.13 -4.22 2.06
N THR A 27 3.43 -4.15 3.35
CA THR A 27 2.67 -3.33 4.30
C THR A 27 2.76 -1.83 3.97
N GLY A 28 3.83 -1.38 3.35
CA GLY A 28 3.97 0.02 2.91
C GLY A 28 2.96 0.37 1.81
N ALA A 29 2.71 -0.56 0.90
CA ALA A 29 1.66 -0.42 -0.09
C ALA A 29 0.27 -0.35 0.55
N MET A 30 -0.01 -1.14 1.59
CA MET A 30 -1.31 -1.13 2.29
C MET A 30 -1.66 0.26 2.84
N TYR A 31 -0.73 0.91 3.56
CA TYR A 31 -0.94 2.26 4.07
C TYR A 31 -1.11 3.30 2.96
N ARG A 32 -0.36 3.15 1.86
CA ARG A 32 -0.46 4.06 0.71
C ARG A 32 -1.77 3.91 -0.06
N ILE A 33 -2.33 2.71 -0.19
CA ILE A 33 -3.67 2.49 -0.77
C ILE A 33 -4.74 3.13 0.10
N ALA A 34 -4.66 2.96 1.43
CA ALA A 34 -5.59 3.61 2.36
C ALA A 34 -5.52 5.15 2.22
N THR A 35 -4.31 5.71 2.15
CA THR A 35 -4.08 7.15 1.93
C THR A 35 -4.68 7.61 0.61
N LEU A 36 -4.42 6.88 -0.47
CA LEU A 36 -4.99 7.19 -1.78
C LEU A 36 -6.52 7.20 -1.74
N TYR A 37 -7.13 6.23 -1.06
CA TYR A 37 -8.58 6.16 -0.93
C TYR A 37 -9.16 7.34 -0.14
N VAL A 38 -8.52 7.73 0.97
CA VAL A 38 -8.89 8.91 1.76
C VAL A 38 -8.83 10.17 0.90
N LEU A 39 -7.74 10.36 0.13
CA LEU A 39 -7.57 11.47 -0.80
C LEU A 39 -8.65 11.47 -1.90
N ARG A 40 -8.92 10.32 -2.53
CA ARG A 40 -9.96 10.19 -3.58
C ARG A 40 -11.37 10.47 -3.05
N LYS A 41 -11.63 10.24 -1.75
CA LYS A 41 -12.89 10.55 -1.08
C LYS A 41 -12.98 12.00 -0.59
N GLY A 42 -11.91 12.78 -0.69
CA GLY A 42 -11.87 14.17 -0.22
C GLY A 42 -12.05 14.28 1.29
N VAL A 43 -11.64 13.25 2.04
CA VAL A 43 -11.68 13.26 3.50
C VAL A 43 -10.54 14.13 4.04
N ASP A 44 -10.85 14.93 5.06
CA ASP A 44 -9.86 15.75 5.74
C ASP A 44 -8.80 14.87 6.43
N LEU A 45 -7.53 15.13 6.13
CA LEU A 45 -6.40 14.38 6.69
C LEU A 45 -6.17 14.70 8.18
N ASP A 46 -6.72 15.82 8.66
CA ASP A 46 -6.66 16.23 10.07
C ASP A 46 -7.86 15.70 10.89
N ASP A 47 -8.74 14.89 10.30
CA ASP A 47 -9.85 14.20 10.99
C ASP A 47 -9.62 12.68 11.10
N PRO A 48 -8.98 12.19 12.18
CA PRO A 48 -8.74 10.76 12.39
C PRO A 48 -10.01 9.91 12.41
N SER A 49 -11.14 10.46 12.85
CA SER A 49 -12.40 9.73 12.93
C SER A 49 -12.99 9.49 11.54
N ALA A 50 -12.94 10.51 10.68
CA ALA A 50 -13.38 10.38 9.29
C ALA A 50 -12.47 9.42 8.50
N ILE A 51 -11.16 9.49 8.71
CA ILE A 51 -10.19 8.55 8.11
C ILE A 51 -10.49 7.12 8.54
N ALA A 52 -10.66 6.87 9.85
CA ALA A 52 -10.98 5.54 10.36
C ALA A 52 -12.30 5.01 9.78
N SER A 53 -13.33 5.86 9.72
CA SER A 53 -14.63 5.48 9.17
C SER A 53 -14.57 5.13 7.69
N VAL A 54 -13.82 5.89 6.88
CA VAL A 54 -13.75 5.64 5.43
C VAL A 54 -12.90 4.41 5.12
N THR A 55 -11.78 4.23 5.84
CA THR A 55 -10.86 3.10 5.61
C THR A 55 -11.38 1.77 6.15
N ALA A 56 -12.36 1.77 7.05
CA ALA A 56 -12.98 0.54 7.58
C ALA A 56 -13.61 -0.33 6.48
N THR A 57 -14.05 0.27 5.37
CA THR A 57 -14.65 -0.43 4.23
C THR A 57 -13.80 -0.29 2.97
N LEU A 58 -12.47 -0.15 3.12
CA LEU A 58 -11.54 0.01 2.00
C LEU A 58 -11.72 -1.15 0.99
N PRO A 59 -12.08 -0.89 -0.27
CA PRO A 59 -12.29 -1.93 -1.28
C PRO A 59 -10.99 -2.22 -2.03
N TRP A 60 -10.06 -2.93 -1.39
CA TRP A 60 -8.70 -3.17 -1.92
C TRP A 60 -8.38 -4.66 -2.09
N SER A 61 -7.39 -4.94 -2.95
CA SER A 61 -6.74 -6.24 -3.07
C SER A 61 -5.24 -6.05 -3.26
N VAL A 62 -4.42 -6.81 -2.53
CA VAL A 62 -2.96 -6.87 -2.72
C VAL A 62 -2.56 -8.31 -2.92
N CYS A 63 -1.93 -8.58 -4.06
CA CYS A 63 -1.36 -9.89 -4.34
C CYS A 63 -0.16 -10.15 -3.42
N THR A 64 -0.13 -11.35 -2.84
CA THR A 64 0.97 -11.77 -1.95
C THR A 64 1.97 -12.69 -2.64
N ASP A 65 1.83 -12.93 -3.95
CA ASP A 65 2.81 -13.67 -4.73
C ASP A 65 4.04 -12.78 -4.95
N PRO A 66 5.23 -13.17 -4.47
CA PRO A 66 6.42 -12.35 -4.67
C PRO A 66 6.86 -12.23 -6.15
N ALA A 67 6.30 -13.02 -7.08
CA ALA A 67 6.51 -12.91 -8.52
C ALA A 67 5.51 -11.99 -9.23
N ALA A 68 4.38 -11.65 -8.59
CA ALA A 68 3.35 -10.78 -9.16
C ALA A 68 3.09 -9.59 -8.25
N GLU A 69 3.11 -8.39 -8.82
CA GLU A 69 2.76 -7.18 -8.09
C GLU A 69 1.43 -6.69 -8.65
N GLU A 70 0.34 -7.05 -7.99
CA GLU A 70 -1.01 -6.54 -8.30
C GLU A 70 -1.52 -5.83 -7.04
N ILE A 71 -1.99 -4.59 -7.23
CA ILE A 71 -2.53 -3.76 -6.18
C ILE A 71 -3.75 -3.06 -6.75
N LEU A 72 -4.94 -3.45 -6.27
CA LEU A 72 -6.21 -2.93 -6.74
C LEU A 72 -6.90 -2.09 -5.69
N LEU A 73 -7.52 -0.99 -6.12
CA LEU A 73 -8.47 -0.19 -5.35
C LEU A 73 -9.74 -0.03 -6.19
N ASP A 74 -10.90 -0.45 -5.67
CA ASP A 74 -12.15 -0.50 -6.44
C ASP A 74 -12.02 -1.26 -7.78
N GLY A 75 -11.13 -2.26 -7.83
CA GLY A 75 -10.83 -3.04 -9.03
C GLY A 75 -9.89 -2.35 -10.04
N GLU A 76 -9.45 -1.14 -9.77
CA GLU A 76 -8.47 -0.39 -10.58
C GLU A 76 -7.04 -0.67 -10.11
N ASP A 77 -6.11 -0.89 -11.04
CA ASP A 77 -4.68 -1.00 -10.73
C ASP A 77 -4.10 0.36 -10.34
N VAL A 78 -3.72 0.49 -9.07
CA VAL A 78 -3.22 1.75 -8.48
C VAL A 78 -1.73 1.71 -8.13
N ARG A 79 -0.95 0.75 -8.65
CA ARG A 79 0.46 0.54 -8.28
C ARG A 79 1.34 1.78 -8.41
N GLU A 80 1.14 2.55 -9.47
CA GLU A 80 1.91 3.78 -9.70
C GLU A 80 1.34 4.95 -8.89
N GLU A 81 0.02 5.05 -8.80
CA GLU A 81 -0.66 6.16 -8.12
C GLU A 81 -0.36 6.21 -6.62
N ILE A 82 -0.31 5.05 -5.95
CA ILE A 82 0.05 4.96 -4.52
C ILE A 82 1.51 5.40 -4.25
N ARG A 83 2.33 5.48 -5.29
CA ARG A 83 3.72 5.96 -5.24
C ARG A 83 3.87 7.41 -5.71
N GLY A 84 2.77 8.03 -6.15
CA GLY A 84 2.72 9.40 -6.62
C GLY A 84 3.03 10.44 -5.53
N GLY A 85 3.24 11.68 -5.97
CA GLY A 85 3.60 12.79 -5.08
C GLY A 85 2.53 13.12 -4.04
N ALA A 86 1.24 13.11 -4.44
CA ALA A 86 0.13 13.41 -3.53
C ALA A 86 0.06 12.41 -2.36
N VAL A 87 0.18 11.11 -2.64
CA VAL A 87 0.17 10.07 -1.60
C VAL A 87 1.43 10.14 -0.75
N THR A 88 2.60 10.39 -1.37
CA THR A 88 3.87 10.50 -0.63
C THR A 88 3.90 11.72 0.30
N ALA A 89 3.21 12.80 -0.04
CA ALA A 89 3.08 13.98 0.82
C ALA A 89 2.08 13.80 1.98
N ALA A 90 1.22 12.78 1.91
CA ALA A 90 0.16 12.51 2.87
C ALA A 90 0.39 11.27 3.75
N VAL A 91 1.55 10.61 3.61
CA VAL A 91 1.99 9.43 4.39
C VAL A 91 3.03 9.81 5.44
#